data_AF-A0AAD9UG34-F1
#
_entry.id   AF-A0AAD9UG34-F1
#
_cell.length_a   1.000
_cell.length_b   1.000
_cell.length_c   1.000
_cell.angle_alpha   90.00
_cell.angle_beta   90.00
_cell.angle_gamma   90.00
#
_symmetry.space_group_name_H-M   'P 1'
#
loop_
_entity.id
_entity.type
_entity.pdbx_description
1 polymer ?
#
loop_
_entity_poly.entity_id
_entity_poly.type
_entity_poly.pdbx_seq_one_letter_code
_entity_poly.pdbx_strand_id
1 'polypeptide(L)'
;MLAAVGLPLFFMELAFGQFASLGPISVWKINPLFKGLGFAMVAVSWLIAVYYNVVIAHVLLYLFASFRSVTGNLPPRYHDDTHGVASNGNASAISYISTTAASVLSNVTKLKLGKLKTPAEEYYK
;
A
#
# COMPACT_ATOMS: atom_id res chain seq x y z
N MET A 1 2.71 4.90 30.25
CA MET A 1 3.33 3.64 29.76
C MET A 1 4.78 3.83 29.34
N LEU A 2 5.10 4.75 28.41
CA LEU A 2 6.50 4.99 27.99
C LEU A 2 7.46 5.35 29.13
N ALA A 3 7.15 6.34 29.97
CA ALA A 3 8.06 6.75 31.05
C ALA A 3 8.13 5.73 32.21
N ALA A 4 7.00 5.09 32.54
CA ALA A 4 6.91 4.18 33.70
C ALA A 4 7.38 2.76 33.40
N VAL A 5 7.31 2.32 32.13
CA VAL A 5 7.61 0.93 31.73
C VAL A 5 8.66 0.90 30.62
N GLY A 6 8.53 1.74 29.59
CA GLY A 6 9.47 1.77 28.47
C GLY A 6 10.87 2.26 28.84
N LEU A 7 10.97 3.38 29.55
CA LEU A 7 12.24 3.94 30.00
C LEU A 7 13.02 2.98 30.92
N PRO A 8 12.42 2.38 31.97
CA PRO A 8 13.14 1.43 32.81
C PRO A 8 13.51 0.13 32.08
N LEU A 9 12.67 -0.39 31.17
CA LEU A 9 13.01 -1.58 30.36
C LEU A 9 14.20 -1.30 29.44
N PHE A 10 14.20 -0.16 28.75
CA PHE A 10 15.30 0.23 27.88
C PHE A 10 16.62 0.42 28.66
N PHE A 11 16.54 1.05 29.83
CA PHE A 11 17.71 1.21 30.70
C PHE A 11 18.25 -0.14 31.19
N MET A 12 17.37 -1.08 31.58
CA MET A 12 17.76 -2.41 32.02
C MET A 12 18.44 -3.21 30.89
N GLU A 13 17.89 -3.19 29.69
CA GLU A 13 18.45 -3.85 28.50
C GLU A 13 19.86 -3.30 28.18
N LEU A 14 20.02 -1.96 28.19
CA LEU A 14 21.31 -1.32 27.95
C LEU A 14 22.34 -1.63 29.03
N ALA A 15 21.97 -1.51 30.32
CA ALA A 15 22.85 -1.80 31.43
C ALA A 15 23.29 -3.27 31.43
N PHE A 16 22.36 -4.19 31.13
CA PHE A 16 22.65 -5.61 30.98
C PHE A 16 23.56 -5.90 29.80
N GLY A 17 23.32 -5.26 28.65
CA GLY A 17 24.19 -5.37 27.47
C GLY A 17 25.61 -4.86 27.73
N GLN A 18 25.76 -3.73 28.42
CA GLN A 18 27.05 -3.17 28.80
C GLN A 18 27.80 -4.03 29.82
N PHE A 19 27.10 -4.58 30.83
CA PHE A 19 27.71 -5.45 31.84
C PHE A 19 28.13 -6.80 31.26
N ALA A 20 27.28 -7.40 30.42
CA ALA A 20 27.58 -8.69 29.82
C ALA A 20 28.69 -8.60 28.78
N SER A 21 28.78 -7.50 28.01
CA SER A 21 29.76 -7.29 26.92
C SER A 21 29.90 -8.51 25.99
N LEU A 22 28.81 -9.25 25.83
CA LEU A 22 28.73 -10.52 25.12
C LEU A 22 27.53 -10.47 24.18
N GLY A 23 27.66 -11.13 23.04
CA GLY A 23 26.57 -11.21 22.07
C GLY A 23 25.32 -11.91 22.64
N PRO A 24 24.15 -11.72 22.00
CA PRO A 24 22.85 -12.19 22.48
C PRO A 24 22.74 -13.72 22.66
N ILE A 25 23.62 -14.52 22.03
CA ILE A 25 23.72 -15.96 22.28
C ILE A 25 24.62 -16.28 23.48
N SER A 26 25.71 -15.53 23.67
CA SER A 26 26.74 -15.83 24.67
C SER A 26 26.40 -15.29 26.05
N VAL A 27 25.53 -14.27 26.14
CA VAL A 27 25.07 -13.69 27.42
C VAL A 27 24.27 -14.68 28.28
N TRP A 28 23.54 -15.60 27.65
CA TRP A 28 22.73 -16.61 28.36
C TRP A 28 23.53 -17.80 28.91
N LYS A 29 24.87 -17.73 28.91
CA LYS A 29 25.72 -18.69 29.65
C LYS A 29 25.53 -18.62 31.17
N ILE A 30 24.97 -17.52 31.69
CA ILE A 30 24.66 -17.33 33.12
C ILE A 30 23.53 -18.26 33.58
N ASN A 31 22.53 -18.54 32.75
CA ASN A 31 21.45 -19.48 33.06
C ASN A 31 21.00 -20.25 31.79
N PRO A 32 21.26 -21.57 31.71
CA PRO A 32 21.00 -22.37 30.51
C PRO A 32 19.51 -22.48 30.12
N LEU A 33 18.57 -22.20 31.03
CA LEU A 33 17.13 -22.18 30.73
C LEU A 33 16.75 -21.11 29.69
N PHE A 34 17.44 -19.97 29.70
CA PHE A 34 17.13 -18.84 28.81
C PHE A 34 17.96 -18.84 27.51
N LYS A 35 18.75 -19.90 27.28
CA LYS A 35 19.57 -20.02 26.06
C LYS A 35 18.74 -19.95 24.77
N GLY A 36 17.48 -20.39 24.82
CA GLY A 36 16.53 -20.28 23.71
C GLY A 36 16.13 -18.84 23.35
N LEU A 37 16.15 -17.91 24.31
CA LEU A 37 15.81 -16.50 24.05
C LEU A 37 16.83 -15.82 23.14
N GLY A 38 18.12 -16.13 23.31
CA GLY A 38 19.17 -15.62 22.43
C GLY A 38 19.00 -16.05 20.97
N PHE A 39 18.62 -17.30 20.73
CA PHE A 39 18.32 -17.80 19.39
C PHE A 39 17.06 -17.17 18.81
N ALA A 40 16.01 -17.02 19.62
CA ALA A 40 14.79 -16.34 19.20
C ALA A 40 15.06 -14.88 18.80
N MET A 41 15.88 -14.16 19.56
CA MET A 41 16.25 -12.78 19.25
C MET A 41 16.96 -12.65 17.89
N VAL A 42 17.85 -13.59 17.56
CA VAL A 42 18.51 -13.61 16.24
C VAL A 42 17.53 -13.99 15.13
N ALA A 43 16.65 -14.97 15.35
CA ALA A 43 15.64 -15.37 14.37
C ALA A 43 14.66 -14.23 14.06
N VAL A 44 14.19 -13.50 15.08
CA VAL A 44 13.33 -12.33 14.92
C VAL A 44 14.07 -11.21 14.18
N SER A 45 15.33 -10.94 14.53
CA SER A 45 16.15 -9.94 13.82
C SER A 45 16.30 -10.27 12.32
N TRP A 46 16.46 -11.55 11.98
CA TRP A 46 16.53 -11.99 10.58
C TRP A 46 15.20 -11.81 9.84
N LEU A 47 14.08 -12.16 10.47
CA LEU A 47 12.74 -11.97 9.88
C LEU A 47 12.44 -10.49 9.64
N ILE A 48 12.77 -9.64 10.61
CA ILE A 48 12.62 -8.19 10.50
C ILE A 48 13.49 -7.65 9.36
N ALA A 49 14.73 -8.12 9.20
CA ALA A 49 15.61 -7.68 8.12
C ALA A 49 15.03 -7.96 6.73
N VAL A 50 14.43 -9.13 6.51
CA VAL A 50 13.79 -9.48 5.22
C VAL A 50 12.59 -8.56 4.96
N TYR A 51 11.72 -8.36 5.95
CA TYR A 51 10.54 -7.49 5.82
C TYR A 51 10.92 -6.02 5.57
N TYR A 52 11.85 -5.47 6.35
CA TYR A 52 12.26 -4.08 6.23
C TYR A 52 12.93 -3.76 4.90
N ASN A 53 13.71 -4.69 4.34
CA ASN A 53 14.34 -4.49 3.03
C ASN A 53 13.31 -4.29 1.91
N VAL A 54 12.16 -4.97 1.96
CA VAL A 54 11.07 -4.79 0.99
C VAL A 54 10.44 -3.39 1.13
N VAL A 55 10.21 -2.93 2.36
CA VAL A 55 9.68 -1.59 2.62
C VAL A 55 10.65 -0.52 2.13
N ILE A 56 11.94 -0.67 2.41
CA ILE A 56 12.98 0.26 1.93
C ILE A 56 13.01 0.29 0.40
N ALA A 57 12.91 -0.85 -0.28
CA ALA A 57 12.85 -0.91 -1.74
C ALA A 57 11.64 -0.13 -2.30
N HIS A 58 10.48 -0.25 -1.64
CA HIS A 58 9.28 0.50 -2.00
C HIS A 58 9.49 2.02 -1.82
N VAL A 59 10.05 2.44 -0.68
CA VAL A 59 10.36 3.85 -0.40
C VAL A 59 11.37 4.40 -1.41
N LEU A 60 12.41 3.64 -1.77
CA LEU A 60 13.38 4.06 -2.78
C LEU A 60 12.74 4.21 -4.16
N LEU A 61 11.83 3.31 -4.55
CA LEU A 61 11.08 3.43 -5.81
C LEU A 61 10.27 4.73 -5.85
N TYR A 62 9.53 5.05 -4.79
CA TYR A 62 8.78 6.31 -4.71
C TYR A 62 9.67 7.54 -4.59
N LEU A 63 10.82 7.43 -3.90
CA LEU A 63 11.80 8.50 -3.79
C LEU A 63 12.37 8.86 -5.18
N PHE A 64 12.78 7.86 -5.98
CA PHE A 64 13.25 8.08 -7.35
C PHE A 64 12.14 8.47 -8.32
N ALA A 65 10.89 8.05 -8.08
CA ALA A 65 9.74 8.54 -8.84
C ALA A 65 9.43 10.01 -8.52
N SER A 66 9.64 10.45 -7.28
CA SER A 66 9.48 11.84 -6.85
C SER A 66 10.51 12.76 -7.53
N PHE A 67 11.78 12.35 -7.61
CA PHE A 67 12.79 13.10 -8.36
C PHE A 67 12.56 13.10 -9.88
N ARG A 68 11.86 12.09 -10.40
CA ARG A 68 11.40 12.03 -11.81
C ARG A 68 10.07 12.75 -12.05
N SER A 69 9.40 13.26 -11.01
CA SER A 69 8.08 13.92 -11.11
C SER A 69 8.12 15.36 -11.65
N VAL A 70 9.31 15.90 -11.94
CA VAL A 70 9.49 17.12 -12.76
C VAL A 70 9.62 16.81 -14.26
N THR A 71 9.32 15.58 -14.70
CA THR A 71 9.05 15.30 -16.13
C THR A 71 7.71 14.57 -16.27
N GLY A 72 6.63 15.35 -16.27
CA GLY A 72 5.62 15.29 -17.32
C GLY A 72 4.78 14.02 -17.50
N ASN A 73 4.60 13.15 -16.50
CA ASN A 73 3.48 12.20 -16.53
C ASN A 73 3.08 11.78 -15.10
N LEU A 74 2.33 12.63 -14.41
CA LEU A 74 1.60 12.21 -13.22
C LEU A 74 0.65 11.06 -13.63
N PRO A 75 0.46 10.01 -12.82
CA PRO A 75 -0.71 9.15 -13.00
C PRO A 75 -1.95 10.04 -13.01
N PRO A 76 -2.95 9.78 -13.88
CA PRO A 76 -4.13 10.62 -13.99
C PRO A 76 -4.67 10.90 -12.60
N ARG A 77 -4.69 12.18 -12.22
CA ARG A 77 -5.50 12.61 -11.08
C ARG A 77 -6.88 12.04 -11.36
N TYR A 78 -7.41 11.26 -10.43
CA TYR A 78 -8.82 10.89 -10.46
C TYR A 78 -9.61 12.19 -10.28
N HIS A 79 -9.84 12.89 -11.38
CA HIS A 79 -10.67 14.07 -11.43
C HIS A 79 -11.96 13.65 -12.09
N ASP A 80 -12.88 13.33 -11.18
CA ASP A 80 -14.33 13.43 -11.22
C ASP A 80 -14.96 13.64 -12.60
N ASP A 81 -15.80 12.67 -12.95
CA ASP A 81 -16.66 12.68 -14.12
C ASP A 81 -17.48 13.97 -14.15
N THR A 82 -17.20 14.84 -15.12
CA THR A 82 -18.17 15.84 -15.55
C THR A 82 -19.32 15.11 -16.24
N HIS A 83 -20.25 14.61 -15.43
CA HIS A 83 -21.66 14.60 -15.77
C HIS A 83 -22.10 16.04 -16.03
N GLY A 84 -21.89 16.50 -17.26
CA GLY A 84 -22.18 17.88 -17.66
C GLY A 84 -21.97 18.09 -19.15
N VAL A 85 -22.95 17.64 -19.94
CA VAL A 85 -23.32 18.16 -21.28
C VAL A 85 -22.15 18.50 -22.21
N ALA A 86 -21.84 17.60 -23.13
CA ALA A 86 -21.07 17.94 -24.32
C ALA A 86 -21.77 19.08 -25.07
N SER A 87 -21.20 20.28 -25.01
CA SER A 87 -21.58 21.42 -25.82
C SER A 87 -21.25 21.13 -27.28
N ASN A 88 -22.30 20.82 -28.02
CA ASN A 88 -22.59 21.26 -29.37
C ASN A 88 -21.41 21.26 -30.38
N GLY A 89 -21.24 20.12 -31.04
CA GLY A 89 -20.33 19.95 -32.17
C GLY A 89 -20.87 19.01 -33.25
N ASN A 90 -22.17 19.07 -33.60
CA ASN A 90 -22.69 18.65 -34.91
C ASN A 90 -24.20 18.97 -35.06
N ALA A 91 -24.55 20.19 -35.45
CA ALA A 91 -25.94 20.65 -35.52
C ALA A 91 -26.72 20.21 -36.79
N SER A 92 -26.17 19.38 -37.67
CA SER A 92 -26.77 19.08 -38.99
C SER A 92 -27.03 17.59 -39.29
N ALA A 93 -26.69 16.65 -38.40
CA ALA A 93 -26.87 15.22 -38.65
C ALA A 93 -28.00 14.53 -37.85
N ILE A 94 -28.65 15.24 -36.91
CA ILE A 94 -29.46 14.62 -35.85
C ILE A 94 -30.99 14.64 -36.11
N SER A 95 -31.51 15.41 -37.08
CA SER A 95 -32.98 15.54 -37.23
C SER A 95 -33.68 14.33 -37.86
N TYR A 96 -32.99 13.48 -38.63
CA TYR A 96 -33.62 12.34 -39.32
C TYR A 96 -33.59 11.02 -38.54
N ILE A 97 -32.85 10.95 -37.43
CA ILE A 97 -32.65 9.71 -36.64
C ILE A 97 -33.54 9.67 -35.38
N SER A 98 -34.00 10.83 -34.91
CA SER A 98 -34.66 11.01 -33.61
C SER A 98 -36.00 10.25 -33.44
N THR A 99 -36.80 10.09 -34.50
CA THR A 99 -38.15 9.51 -34.34
C THR A 99 -38.17 7.98 -34.28
N THR A 100 -37.13 7.30 -34.77
CA THR A 100 -37.11 5.82 -34.85
C THR A 100 -36.06 5.18 -33.93
N ALA A 101 -34.99 5.89 -33.57
CA ALA A 101 -33.92 5.34 -32.73
C ALA A 101 -34.23 5.35 -31.22
N ALA A 102 -35.17 6.20 -30.77
CA ALA A 102 -35.51 6.32 -29.34
C ALA A 102 -36.14 5.03 -28.77
N SER A 103 -36.97 4.33 -29.56
CA SER A 103 -37.58 3.06 -29.17
C SER A 103 -36.53 1.92 -29.09
N VAL A 104 -35.60 1.89 -30.04
CA VAL A 104 -34.49 0.91 -30.10
C VAL A 104 -33.52 1.10 -28.94
N LEU A 105 -33.20 2.34 -28.59
CA LEU A 105 -32.26 2.65 -27.50
C LEU A 105 -32.78 2.17 -26.14
N SER A 106 -34.08 2.31 -25.86
CA SER A 106 -34.68 1.87 -24.58
C SER A 106 -34.55 0.36 -24.32
N ASN A 107 -34.55 -0.46 -25.38
CA ASN A 107 -34.47 -1.92 -25.28
C ASN A 107 -33.00 -2.40 -25.15
N VAL A 108 -32.04 -1.64 -25.68
CA VAL A 108 -30.60 -1.91 -25.57
C VAL A 108 -30.06 -1.57 -24.17
N THR A 109 -30.58 -0.53 -23.51
CA THR A 109 -30.14 -0.14 -22.16
C THR A 109 -30.50 -1.20 -21.11
N LYS A 110 -31.58 -1.98 -21.32
CA LYS A 110 -31.95 -3.12 -20.46
C LYS A 110 -31.03 -4.34 -20.58
N LEU A 111 -30.27 -4.46 -21.67
CA LEU A 111 -29.34 -5.57 -21.91
C LEU A 111 -27.91 -5.27 -21.41
N LYS A 112 -27.58 -4.00 -21.14
CA LYS A 112 -26.26 -3.59 -20.63
C LYS A 112 -26.18 -3.49 -19.09
N LEU A 113 -27.29 -3.68 -18.40
CA LEU A 113 -27.35 -3.94 -16.94
C LEU A 113 -26.94 -5.40 -16.65
N GLY A 114 -25.80 -5.81 -17.22
CA GLY A 114 -25.31 -7.18 -17.25
C GLY A 114 -23.80 -7.26 -17.17
N LYS A 115 -23.16 -6.34 -16.44
CA LYS A 115 -21.73 -6.40 -16.14
C LYS A 115 -21.49 -6.09 -14.66
N LEU A 116 -21.82 -7.07 -13.83
CA LEU A 116 -21.29 -7.16 -12.47
C LEU A 116 -19.78 -7.34 -12.58
N LYS A 117 -19.02 -6.36 -12.10
CA LYS A 117 -17.57 -6.45 -11.97
C LYS A 117 -17.26 -6.93 -10.55
N THR A 118 -16.46 -7.99 -10.41
CA THR A 118 -16.20 -8.62 -9.10
C THR A 118 -15.13 -7.87 -8.30
N PRO A 119 -15.25 -7.77 -6.96
CA PRO A 119 -14.40 -6.95 -6.07
C PRO A 119 -12.90 -7.25 -6.07
N ALA A 120 -12.43 -8.30 -6.74
CA ALA A 120 -11.01 -8.64 -6.84
C ALA A 120 -10.25 -7.83 -7.91
N GLU A 121 -10.93 -7.24 -8.90
CA GLU A 121 -10.29 -6.37 -9.90
C GLU A 121 -9.94 -4.97 -9.35
N GLU A 122 -10.34 -4.67 -8.12
CA GLU A 122 -9.98 -3.43 -7.41
C GLU A 122 -8.61 -3.49 -6.72
N TYR A 123 -8.05 -4.67 -6.50
CA TYR A 123 -6.87 -4.81 -5.64
C TYR A 123 -5.52 -4.90 -6.36
N TYR A 124 -5.49 -5.04 -7.69
CA TYR A 124 -4.26 -5.34 -8.43
C TYR A 124 -4.04 -4.50 -9.71
N LYS A 125 -4.40 -3.22 -9.67
CA LYS A 125 -3.82 -2.22 -10.59
C LYS A 125 -2.90 -1.28 -9.84
#